data_AF-A0A3B5QUL2-F1
#
_entry.id   AF-A0A3B5QUL2-F1
#
_cell.length_a   1.000
_cell.length_b   1.000
_cell.length_c   1.000
_cell.angle_alpha   90.00
_cell.angle_beta   90.00
_cell.angle_gamma   90.00
#
_symmetry.space_group_name_H-M   'P 1'
#
loop_
_entity.id
_entity.type
_entity.pdbx_description
1 polymer ?
#
loop_
_entity_poly.entity_id
_entity_poly.type
_entity_poly.pdbx_seq_one_letter_code
_entity_poly.pdbx_strand_id
1 'polypeptide(L)'
;MRYPIHVDGHFLTEPVPELLQKHKLLTVPFIIGVNNHEGGFVVGDVSYKCLITEGGFLLFCYFIIAAIGDLIVTTYVGSGENRIRNRDGYTEFIGDFLFSTPAVKVVNAHRDAGADVFLYEYHHAPKFQKKRRPSFVKCDHLDEVFMVQGYSCVIFQMASLLISDACPEEEEEFSKIMMNYWGNFARTGSPNGDGLVNWPKYGEEEKYLSLDLKEQVSGHSLKKDRFVFLTQTLPEKIKKLEEKVEHSEL
;
A
#
# COMPACT_ATOMS: atom_id res chain seq x y z
N MET A 1 0.53 -6.21 -16.65
CA MET A 1 0.86 -5.09 -17.55
C MET A 1 1.55 -5.62 -18.80
N ARG A 2 1.00 -5.37 -20.00
CA ARG A 2 1.65 -5.73 -21.28
C ARG A 2 2.77 -4.76 -21.69
N TYR A 3 2.82 -3.57 -21.08
CA TYR A 3 3.83 -2.55 -21.35
C TYR A 3 4.24 -1.87 -20.03
N PRO A 4 5.40 -2.23 -19.45
CA PRO A 4 5.90 -1.56 -18.25
C PRO A 4 6.53 -0.21 -18.58
N ILE A 5 6.68 0.65 -17.56
CA ILE A 5 7.51 1.86 -17.65
C ILE A 5 8.96 1.42 -17.94
N HIS A 6 9.59 2.06 -18.94
CA HIS A 6 10.94 1.74 -19.39
C HIS A 6 11.92 2.88 -19.09
N VAL A 7 13.18 2.55 -18.82
CA VAL A 7 14.27 3.54 -18.69
C VAL A 7 14.68 3.96 -20.09
N ASP A 8 14.25 5.13 -20.53
CA ASP A 8 14.40 5.63 -21.90
C ASP A 8 15.58 6.59 -22.08
N GLY A 9 16.23 6.98 -20.99
CA GLY A 9 17.33 7.96 -21.00
C GLY A 9 16.86 9.41 -21.12
N HIS A 10 15.55 9.67 -21.22
CA HIS A 10 14.97 11.00 -21.38
C HIS A 10 14.01 11.35 -20.25
N PHE A 11 12.90 10.60 -20.11
CA PHE A 11 11.98 10.75 -19.00
C PHE A 11 12.53 10.09 -17.73
N LEU A 12 13.03 8.85 -17.84
CA LEU A 12 13.77 8.17 -16.80
C LEU A 12 15.20 7.91 -17.27
N THR A 13 16.16 8.62 -16.66
CA THR A 13 17.56 8.53 -17.05
C THR A 13 18.27 7.30 -16.48
N GLU A 14 17.78 6.77 -15.36
CA GLU A 14 18.36 5.64 -14.62
C GLU A 14 17.22 4.81 -14.00
N PRO A 15 17.46 3.55 -13.59
CA PRO A 15 16.49 2.77 -12.83
C PRO A 15 16.02 3.50 -11.57
N VAL A 16 14.72 3.45 -11.26
CA VAL A 16 14.12 4.11 -10.10
C VAL A 16 14.84 3.79 -8.77
N PRO A 17 15.25 2.54 -8.47
CA PRO A 17 16.00 2.26 -7.24
C PRO A 17 17.31 3.04 -7.14
N GLU A 18 18.01 3.25 -8.25
CA GLU A 18 19.26 4.03 -8.28
C GLU A 18 18.99 5.52 -8.11
N LEU A 19 17.93 6.05 -8.74
CA LEU A 19 17.53 7.44 -8.58
C LEU A 19 17.20 7.76 -7.11
N LEU A 20 16.45 6.87 -6.45
CA LEU A 20 16.12 7.00 -5.03
C LEU A 20 17.36 6.91 -4.14
N GLN A 21 18.26 5.95 -4.39
CA GLN A 21 19.49 5.78 -3.62
C GLN A 21 20.46 6.96 -3.76
N LYS A 22 20.55 7.54 -4.96
CA LYS A 22 21.42 8.69 -5.26
C LYS A 22 20.78 10.04 -4.89
N HIS A 23 19.58 10.03 -4.30
CA HIS A 23 18.76 11.21 -4.02
C HIS A 23 18.56 12.12 -5.26
N LYS A 24 18.50 11.52 -6.46
CA LYS A 24 18.21 12.21 -7.72
C LYS A 24 16.69 12.35 -7.89
N LEU A 25 16.08 13.08 -6.96
CA LEU A 25 14.64 13.32 -6.89
C LEU A 25 14.37 14.79 -6.54
N LEU A 26 13.15 15.26 -6.84
CA LEU A 26 12.74 16.60 -6.44
C LEU A 26 12.41 16.60 -4.94
N THR A 27 13.10 17.44 -4.18
CA THR A 27 12.92 17.60 -2.73
C THR A 27 11.80 18.58 -2.42
N VAL A 28 10.58 18.17 -2.74
CA VAL A 28 9.34 18.91 -2.42
C VAL A 28 8.62 18.23 -1.25
N PRO A 29 7.75 18.95 -0.52
CA PRO A 29 6.87 18.31 0.45
C PRO A 29 6.13 17.14 -0.18
N PHE A 30 6.02 16.01 0.52
CA PHE A 30 5.52 14.76 -0.06
C PHE A 30 4.63 13.98 0.93
N ILE A 31 3.39 13.70 0.54
CA ILE A 31 2.50 12.75 1.25
C ILE A 31 2.46 11.44 0.49
N ILE A 32 2.59 10.34 1.22
CA ILE A 32 2.38 8.99 0.70
C ILE A 32 1.68 8.16 1.77
N GLY A 33 0.98 7.10 1.36
CA GLY A 33 0.39 6.16 2.30
C GLY A 33 -0.12 4.91 1.61
N VAL A 34 -0.72 4.06 2.42
CA VAL A 34 -1.28 2.78 2.01
C VAL A 34 -2.56 2.47 2.76
N ASN A 35 -3.36 1.57 2.23
CA ASN A 35 -4.50 0.99 2.92
C ASN A 35 -4.06 -0.23 3.76
N ASN A 36 -4.77 -0.49 4.85
CA ASN A 36 -4.42 -1.60 5.74
C ASN A 36 -4.61 -3.00 5.11
N HIS A 37 -5.22 -3.09 3.93
CA HIS A 37 -5.46 -4.34 3.21
C HIS A 37 -5.47 -4.18 1.67
N GLU A 38 -4.40 -3.58 1.12
CA GLU A 38 -4.21 -3.35 -0.33
C GLU A 38 -4.43 -4.58 -1.24
N GLY A 39 -4.02 -5.76 -0.78
CA GLY A 39 -4.19 -7.02 -1.52
C GLY A 39 -5.54 -7.70 -1.29
N GLY A 40 -6.48 -7.06 -0.59
CA GLY A 40 -7.63 -7.72 0.01
C GLY A 40 -8.70 -8.20 -0.97
N PHE A 41 -9.05 -7.38 -1.96
CA PHE A 41 -10.11 -7.70 -2.90
C PHE A 41 -9.80 -7.28 -4.34
N VAL A 42 -9.70 -5.98 -4.67
CA VAL A 42 -9.48 -5.54 -6.07
C VAL A 42 -8.17 -6.11 -6.62
N VAL A 43 -7.06 -5.87 -5.92
CA VAL A 43 -5.74 -6.36 -6.33
C VAL A 43 -5.67 -7.88 -6.23
N GLY A 44 -6.25 -8.47 -5.18
CA GLY A 44 -6.28 -9.92 -4.98
C GLY A 44 -7.05 -10.66 -6.09
N ASP A 45 -8.22 -10.17 -6.48
CA ASP A 45 -9.06 -10.72 -7.55
C ASP A 45 -8.39 -10.59 -8.91
N VAL A 46 -7.81 -9.42 -9.23
CA VAL A 46 -7.02 -9.23 -10.46
C VAL A 46 -5.81 -10.17 -10.48
N SER A 47 -5.09 -10.30 -9.38
CA SER A 47 -3.93 -11.20 -9.28
C SER A 47 -4.33 -12.65 -9.45
N TYR A 48 -5.43 -13.08 -8.82
CA TYR A 48 -5.96 -14.44 -8.98
C TYR A 48 -6.43 -14.71 -10.41
N LYS A 49 -7.19 -13.79 -11.01
CA LYS A 49 -7.66 -13.91 -12.40
C LYS A 49 -6.50 -13.96 -13.38
N CYS A 50 -5.52 -13.07 -13.26
CA CYS A 50 -4.33 -13.11 -14.11
C CYS A 50 -3.52 -14.40 -13.94
N LEU A 51 -3.50 -15.02 -12.74
CA LEU A 51 -2.83 -16.30 -12.51
C LEU A 51 -3.47 -17.42 -13.35
N ILE A 52 -4.81 -17.37 -13.51
CA ILE A 52 -5.57 -18.42 -14.20
C ILE A 52 -5.83 -18.13 -15.70
N THR A 53 -5.78 -16.86 -16.16
CA THR A 53 -6.18 -16.50 -17.54
C THR A 53 -5.07 -15.93 -18.44
N GLU A 54 -4.08 -15.19 -17.92
CA GLU A 54 -3.12 -14.45 -18.77
C GLU A 54 -1.68 -14.48 -18.22
N GLY A 55 -0.84 -15.35 -18.79
CA GLY A 55 0.54 -15.63 -18.37
C GLY A 55 1.59 -14.53 -18.61
N GLY A 56 1.24 -13.24 -18.62
CA GLY A 56 2.17 -12.14 -18.96
C GLY A 56 2.81 -11.47 -17.75
N PHE A 57 2.00 -10.84 -16.88
CA PHE A 57 2.51 -10.11 -15.70
C PHE A 57 2.81 -11.05 -14.53
N LEU A 58 2.03 -12.12 -14.45
CA LEU A 58 2.19 -13.14 -13.43
C LEU A 58 3.19 -14.22 -13.81
N LEU A 59 3.82 -14.25 -14.99
CA LEU A 59 5.01 -15.10 -15.14
C LEU A 59 6.10 -14.64 -14.16
N PHE A 60 6.28 -13.33 -14.00
CA PHE A 60 7.21 -12.74 -13.04
C PHE A 60 6.79 -12.98 -11.58
N CYS A 61 5.52 -12.73 -11.21
CA CYS A 61 5.03 -13.06 -9.87
C CYS A 61 4.98 -14.57 -9.61
N TYR A 62 4.72 -15.41 -10.62
CA TYR A 62 4.74 -16.86 -10.54
C TYR A 62 6.17 -17.38 -10.41
N PHE A 63 7.17 -16.82 -11.09
CA PHE A 63 8.57 -17.19 -10.86
C PHE A 63 9.03 -16.81 -9.46
N ILE A 64 8.64 -15.63 -8.95
CA ILE A 64 8.88 -15.22 -7.56
C ILE A 64 8.14 -16.14 -6.57
N ILE A 65 6.88 -16.49 -6.83
CA ILE A 65 6.09 -17.41 -5.98
C ILE A 65 6.56 -18.86 -6.11
N ALA A 66 7.09 -19.29 -7.25
CA ALA A 66 7.57 -20.65 -7.48
C ALA A 66 8.99 -20.86 -6.92
N ALA A 67 9.87 -19.86 -7.05
CA ALA A 67 11.22 -19.91 -6.49
C ALA A 67 11.25 -19.67 -4.98
N ILE A 68 10.23 -18.98 -4.43
CA ILE A 68 10.24 -18.52 -3.04
C ILE A 68 8.96 -18.87 -2.27
N GLY A 69 8.11 -19.72 -2.87
CA GLY A 69 6.79 -20.08 -2.36
C GLY A 69 6.83 -20.64 -0.95
N ASP A 70 7.76 -21.55 -0.66
CA ASP A 70 7.92 -22.11 0.69
C ASP A 70 8.30 -21.04 1.73
N LEU A 71 9.08 -20.04 1.33
CA LEU A 71 9.54 -18.99 2.23
C LEU A 71 8.44 -17.93 2.47
N ILE A 72 7.68 -17.60 1.42
CA ILE A 72 6.47 -16.77 1.54
C ILE A 72 5.43 -17.50 2.39
N VAL A 73 5.22 -18.80 2.16
CA VAL A 73 4.30 -19.62 2.95
C VAL A 73 4.73 -19.65 4.41
N THR A 74 6.01 -19.87 4.70
CA THR A 74 6.49 -19.91 6.10
C THR A 74 6.22 -18.59 6.83
N THR A 75 6.51 -17.45 6.21
CA THR A 75 6.41 -16.14 6.89
C THR A 75 4.98 -15.58 6.87
N TYR A 76 4.30 -15.66 5.73
CA TYR A 76 2.98 -15.07 5.56
C TYR A 76 1.84 -16.04 5.78
N VAL A 77 2.01 -17.36 5.75
CA VAL A 77 0.90 -18.33 5.82
C VAL A 77 1.05 -19.32 6.99
N GLY A 78 2.26 -19.59 7.46
CA GLY A 78 2.54 -20.58 8.50
C GLY A 78 2.55 -22.01 7.92
N SER A 79 1.71 -22.89 8.46
CA SER A 79 1.69 -24.32 8.07
C SER A 79 1.00 -24.63 6.75
N GLY A 80 0.24 -23.68 6.18
CA GLY A 80 -0.53 -23.91 4.95
C GLY A 80 -1.78 -24.78 5.12
N GLU A 81 -2.05 -25.31 6.32
CA GLU A 81 -3.17 -26.22 6.58
C GLU A 81 -4.51 -25.47 6.72
N ASN A 82 -4.46 -24.22 7.18
CA ASN A 82 -5.65 -23.41 7.43
C ASN A 82 -5.97 -22.51 6.23
N ARG A 83 -7.01 -22.86 5.48
CA ARG A 83 -7.46 -22.11 4.29
C ARG A 83 -7.73 -20.62 4.54
N ILE A 84 -8.21 -20.24 5.72
CA ILE A 84 -8.45 -18.84 6.09
C ILE A 84 -7.12 -18.12 6.24
N ARG A 85 -6.19 -18.70 7.00
CA ARG A 85 -4.84 -18.16 7.19
C ARG A 85 -4.08 -18.05 5.87
N ASN A 86 -4.25 -19.02 4.97
CA ASN A 86 -3.64 -19.01 3.65
C ASN A 86 -4.14 -17.84 2.80
N ARG A 87 -5.45 -17.61 2.77
CA ARG A 87 -6.06 -16.46 2.08
C ARG A 87 -5.52 -15.14 2.66
N ASP A 88 -5.55 -15.00 3.98
CA ASP A 88 -5.11 -13.78 4.64
C ASP A 88 -3.63 -13.52 4.38
N GLY A 89 -2.79 -14.55 4.51
CA GLY A 89 -1.37 -14.47 4.21
C GLY A 89 -1.04 -14.09 2.77
N TYR A 90 -1.78 -14.66 1.82
CA TYR A 90 -1.61 -14.34 0.41
C TYR A 90 -1.96 -12.88 0.10
N THR A 91 -3.12 -12.42 0.57
CA THR A 91 -3.58 -11.04 0.37
C THR A 91 -2.68 -10.02 1.06
N GLU A 92 -2.18 -10.34 2.26
CA GLU A 92 -1.17 -9.55 2.96
C GLU A 92 0.14 -9.46 2.19
N PHE A 93 0.67 -10.58 1.70
CA PHE A 93 1.90 -10.61 0.91
C PHE A 93 1.79 -9.76 -0.35
N ILE A 94 0.71 -9.92 -1.11
CA ILE A 94 0.50 -9.14 -2.34
C ILE A 94 0.44 -7.64 -2.03
N GLY A 95 -0.29 -7.25 -0.98
CA GLY A 95 -0.36 -5.86 -0.54
C GLY A 95 1.00 -5.31 -0.12
N ASP A 96 1.76 -6.07 0.66
CA ASP A 96 3.05 -5.62 1.18
C ASP A 96 4.15 -5.61 0.13
N PHE A 97 4.11 -6.52 -0.84
CA PHE A 97 5.06 -6.59 -1.95
C PHE A 97 4.81 -5.49 -2.99
N LEU A 98 3.55 -5.26 -3.38
CA LEU A 98 3.21 -4.31 -4.44
C LEU A 98 3.05 -2.86 -3.95
N PHE A 99 2.65 -2.64 -2.69
CA PHE A 99 2.28 -1.30 -2.21
C PHE A 99 3.05 -0.89 -0.94
N SER A 100 2.91 -1.62 0.17
CA SER A 100 3.48 -1.18 1.46
C SER A 100 5.00 -1.03 1.41
N THR A 101 5.73 -2.04 0.94
CA THR A 101 7.19 -2.00 0.87
C THR A 101 7.71 -0.93 -0.08
N PRO A 102 7.20 -0.81 -1.32
CA PRO A 102 7.54 0.29 -2.20
C PRO A 102 7.26 1.67 -1.59
N ALA A 103 6.11 1.87 -0.93
CA ALA A 103 5.78 3.14 -0.29
C ALA A 103 6.78 3.52 0.81
N VAL A 104 7.15 2.55 1.68
CA VAL A 104 8.16 2.76 2.73
C VAL A 104 9.55 3.04 2.13
N LYS A 105 9.94 2.40 1.02
CA LYS A 105 11.19 2.74 0.32
C LYS A 105 11.20 4.17 -0.21
N VAL A 106 10.09 4.60 -0.83
CA VAL A 106 9.98 5.93 -1.43
C VAL A 106 9.96 7.02 -0.36
N VAL A 107 9.22 6.82 0.74
CA VAL A 107 9.19 7.80 1.84
C VAL A 107 10.55 7.94 2.53
N ASN A 108 11.27 6.83 2.73
CA ASN A 108 12.64 6.84 3.26
C ASN A 108 13.57 7.63 2.34
N ALA A 109 13.53 7.39 1.04
CA ALA A 109 14.39 8.09 0.08
C ALA A 109 14.13 9.61 0.04
N HIS A 110 12.86 10.03 0.15
CA HIS A 110 12.51 11.46 0.22
C HIS A 110 12.91 12.09 1.57
N ARG A 111 12.71 11.37 2.68
CA ARG A 111 13.19 11.80 4.00
C ARG A 111 14.70 12.03 3.98
N ASP A 112 15.46 11.06 3.48
CA ASP A 112 16.92 11.07 3.47
C ASP A 112 17.48 12.15 2.50
N ALA A 113 16.71 12.50 1.47
CA ALA A 113 16.98 13.63 0.60
C ALA A 113 16.64 15.01 1.24
N GLY A 114 16.07 15.03 2.45
CA GLY A 114 15.75 16.24 3.19
C GLY A 114 14.36 16.82 2.94
N ALA A 115 13.45 16.08 2.30
CA ALA A 115 12.08 16.55 2.03
C ALA A 115 11.19 16.52 3.28
N ASP A 116 10.19 17.40 3.33
CA ASP A 116 9.11 17.33 4.32
C ASP A 116 8.13 16.22 3.93
N VAL A 117 8.27 15.05 4.55
CA VAL A 117 7.48 13.86 4.23
C VAL A 117 6.43 13.54 5.29
N PHE A 118 5.27 13.05 4.87
CA PHE A 118 4.21 12.57 5.75
C PHE A 118 3.70 11.21 5.25
N LEU A 119 3.63 10.24 6.17
CA LEU A 119 3.17 8.88 5.87
C LEU A 119 1.80 8.64 6.53
N TYR A 120 0.89 7.94 5.85
CA TYR A 120 -0.33 7.40 6.47
C TYR A 120 -0.53 5.90 6.22
N GLU A 121 -1.31 5.28 7.12
CA GLU A 121 -2.01 4.03 6.85
C GLU A 121 -3.50 4.26 7.04
N TYR A 122 -4.33 3.90 6.05
CA TYR A 122 -5.76 4.13 6.07
C TYR A 122 -6.52 2.83 6.38
N HIS A 123 -7.48 2.89 7.31
CA HIS A 123 -8.11 1.73 7.93
C HIS A 123 -9.62 1.60 7.68
N HIS A 124 -10.28 2.67 7.24
CA HIS A 124 -11.73 2.70 7.12
C HIS A 124 -12.24 2.21 5.76
N ALA A 125 -12.85 1.02 5.73
CA ALA A 125 -13.58 0.57 4.55
C ALA A 125 -14.98 1.22 4.45
N PRO A 126 -15.30 1.96 3.36
CA PRO A 126 -16.58 2.62 3.18
C PRO A 126 -17.78 1.65 3.29
N LYS A 127 -18.88 2.06 3.94
CA LYS A 127 -20.04 1.18 4.18
C LYS A 127 -20.62 0.58 2.90
N PHE A 128 -20.66 1.33 1.80
CA PHE A 128 -21.16 0.81 0.53
C PHE A 128 -20.25 -0.26 -0.09
N GLN A 129 -18.93 -0.19 0.16
CA GLN A 129 -17.99 -1.22 -0.27
C GLN A 129 -18.11 -2.48 0.59
N LYS A 130 -18.33 -2.32 1.91
CA LYS A 130 -18.59 -3.46 2.81
C LYS A 130 -19.80 -4.29 2.38
N LYS A 131 -20.82 -3.68 1.74
CA LYS A 131 -21.97 -4.40 1.18
C LYS A 131 -21.65 -5.20 -0.09
N ARG A 132 -20.56 -4.87 -0.79
CA ARG A 132 -20.18 -5.44 -2.10
C ARG A 132 -19.03 -6.44 -2.01
N ARG A 133 -18.30 -6.49 -0.89
CA ARG A 133 -17.10 -7.30 -0.71
C ARG A 133 -17.29 -8.32 0.42
N PRO A 134 -16.55 -9.45 0.40
CA PRO A 134 -16.54 -10.39 1.51
C PRO A 134 -16.13 -9.73 2.84
N SER A 135 -16.70 -10.20 3.95
CA SER A 135 -16.52 -9.59 5.28
C SER A 135 -15.08 -9.62 5.82
N PHE A 136 -14.20 -10.46 5.27
CA PHE A 136 -12.79 -10.50 5.68
C PHE A 136 -11.99 -9.32 5.11
N VAL A 137 -12.51 -8.65 4.07
CA VAL A 137 -11.85 -7.53 3.43
C VAL A 137 -11.96 -6.32 4.35
N LYS A 138 -10.82 -5.88 4.89
CA LYS A 138 -10.67 -4.62 5.63
C LYS A 138 -10.71 -3.44 4.64
N CYS A 139 -9.81 -2.47 4.79
CA CYS A 139 -9.67 -1.38 3.83
C CYS A 139 -8.91 -1.84 2.59
N ASP A 140 -9.65 -2.02 1.50
CA ASP A 140 -9.11 -2.50 0.24
C ASP A 140 -8.43 -1.37 -0.54
N HIS A 141 -7.72 -1.74 -1.60
CA HIS A 141 -7.15 -0.80 -2.54
C HIS A 141 -8.20 0.20 -3.06
N LEU A 142 -7.84 1.50 -3.06
CA LEU A 142 -8.63 2.66 -3.49
C LEU A 142 -9.78 3.09 -2.58
N ASP A 143 -9.95 2.49 -1.40
CA ASP A 143 -11.04 2.84 -0.49
C ASP A 143 -10.91 4.25 0.09
N GLU A 144 -9.69 4.74 0.30
CA GLU A 144 -9.40 6.07 0.82
C GLU A 144 -9.80 7.19 -0.15
N VAL A 145 -9.76 6.91 -1.46
CA VAL A 145 -10.08 7.87 -2.52
C VAL A 145 -11.49 8.43 -2.34
N PHE A 146 -12.43 7.60 -1.88
CA PHE A 146 -13.81 8.03 -1.66
C PHE A 146 -13.95 9.07 -0.55
N MET A 147 -13.06 9.03 0.46
CA MET A 147 -13.05 9.99 1.56
C MET A 147 -12.25 11.24 1.20
N VAL A 148 -11.12 11.09 0.50
CA VAL A 148 -10.29 12.21 0.03
C VAL A 148 -11.05 13.09 -0.96
N GLN A 149 -11.87 12.48 -1.83
CA GLN A 149 -12.56 13.20 -2.90
C GLN A 149 -14.02 13.56 -2.57
N GLY A 150 -14.50 13.18 -1.38
CA GLY A 150 -15.91 13.36 -1.00
C GLY A 150 -16.90 12.49 -1.77
N TYR A 151 -16.41 11.56 -2.60
CA TYR A 151 -17.25 10.75 -3.49
C TYR A 151 -18.21 9.82 -2.77
N SER A 152 -17.88 9.32 -1.58
CA SER A 152 -18.82 8.50 -0.81
C SER A 152 -20.17 9.23 -0.71
N CYS A 153 -20.16 10.50 -0.30
CA CYS A 153 -21.40 11.27 -0.15
C CYS A 153 -21.95 11.81 -1.48
N VAL A 154 -21.11 12.20 -2.44
CA VAL A 154 -21.59 12.67 -3.77
C VAL A 154 -22.23 11.54 -4.58
N ILE A 155 -21.67 10.32 -4.56
CA ILE A 155 -22.28 9.16 -5.21
C ILE A 155 -23.64 8.87 -4.58
N PHE A 156 -23.79 8.97 -3.26
CA PHE A 156 -25.10 8.83 -2.62
C PHE A 156 -26.07 9.96 -2.97
N GLN A 157 -25.63 11.21 -3.10
CA GLN A 157 -26.49 12.35 -3.49
C GLN A 157 -26.86 12.36 -4.98
N MET A 158 -26.01 11.82 -5.86
CA MET A 158 -26.32 11.69 -7.30
C MET A 158 -27.12 10.41 -7.57
N ALA A 159 -26.78 9.34 -6.88
CA ALA A 159 -27.52 8.09 -6.91
C ALA A 159 -28.75 8.12 -6.02
N SER A 160 -29.06 9.16 -5.24
CA SER A 160 -30.32 9.26 -4.48
C SER A 160 -31.56 9.41 -5.38
N LEU A 161 -31.37 9.51 -6.70
CA LEU A 161 -32.42 9.26 -7.68
C LEU A 161 -32.70 7.75 -7.92
N LEU A 162 -31.84 6.84 -7.43
CA LEU A 162 -31.85 5.39 -7.68
C LEU A 162 -31.42 4.46 -6.50
N ILE A 163 -30.84 4.98 -5.41
CA ILE A 163 -30.31 4.24 -4.25
C ILE A 163 -30.72 4.97 -2.96
N SER A 164 -31.43 4.29 -2.07
CA SER A 164 -32.15 4.88 -0.93
C SER A 164 -31.33 5.06 0.37
N ASP A 165 -30.04 4.72 0.41
CA ASP A 165 -29.26 4.81 1.64
C ASP A 165 -28.44 6.11 1.66
N ALA A 166 -28.68 6.95 2.66
CA ALA A 166 -27.93 8.19 2.87
C ALA A 166 -26.46 7.92 3.25
N CYS A 167 -25.55 8.86 2.93
CA CYS A 167 -24.19 8.87 3.45
C CYS A 167 -24.27 8.89 4.99
N PRO A 168 -23.63 7.95 5.71
CA PRO A 168 -23.58 8.02 7.17
C PRO A 168 -22.88 9.30 7.62
N GLU A 169 -23.46 9.98 8.62
CA GLU A 169 -22.92 11.24 9.16
C GLU A 169 -21.45 11.11 9.59
N GLU A 170 -21.07 9.99 10.21
CA GLU A 170 -19.69 9.69 10.58
C GLU A 170 -18.74 9.65 9.36
N GLU A 171 -19.18 9.10 8.23
CA GLU A 171 -18.36 9.03 7.00
C GLU A 171 -18.28 10.39 6.30
N GLU A 172 -19.32 11.21 6.40
CA GLU A 172 -19.30 12.59 5.91
C GLU A 172 -18.28 13.43 6.69
N GLU A 173 -18.31 13.34 8.03
CA GLU A 173 -17.37 14.08 8.88
C GLU A 173 -15.93 13.61 8.66
N PHE A 174 -15.72 12.29 8.57
CA PHE A 174 -14.40 11.76 8.27
C PHE A 174 -13.90 12.16 6.87
N SER A 175 -14.80 12.25 5.88
CA SER A 175 -14.43 12.79 4.56
C SER A 175 -14.01 14.25 4.65
N LYS A 176 -14.66 15.09 5.48
CA LYS A 176 -14.22 16.48 5.73
C LYS A 176 -12.83 16.53 6.36
N ILE A 177 -12.54 15.66 7.33
CA ILE A 177 -11.21 15.53 7.93
C ILE A 177 -10.16 15.20 6.86
N MET A 178 -10.42 14.19 6.02
CA MET A 178 -9.53 13.79 4.92
C MET A 178 -9.34 14.94 3.91
N MET A 179 -10.41 15.59 3.46
CA MET A 179 -10.32 16.74 2.56
C MET A 179 -9.52 17.90 3.16
N ASN A 180 -9.64 18.15 4.47
CA ASN A 180 -8.86 19.17 5.15
C ASN A 180 -7.37 18.84 5.18
N TYR A 181 -6.97 17.60 5.49
CA TYR A 181 -5.55 17.21 5.45
C TYR A 181 -4.95 17.41 4.04
N TRP A 182 -5.61 16.91 3.00
CA TRP A 182 -5.11 17.03 1.62
C TRP A 182 -5.16 18.48 1.12
N GLY A 183 -6.21 19.23 1.46
CA GLY A 183 -6.35 20.64 1.10
C GLY A 183 -5.33 21.54 1.79
N ASN A 184 -5.01 21.27 3.06
CA ASN A 184 -3.95 21.97 3.79
C ASN A 184 -2.59 21.66 3.17
N PHE A 185 -2.31 20.39 2.90
CA PHE A 185 -1.05 20.00 2.29
C PHE A 185 -0.85 20.65 0.92
N ALA A 186 -1.89 20.68 0.07
CA ALA A 186 -1.82 21.34 -1.22
C ALA A 186 -1.54 22.86 -1.12
N ARG A 187 -2.00 23.51 -0.04
CA ARG A 187 -1.84 24.96 0.17
C ARG A 187 -0.50 25.33 0.82
N THR A 188 0.00 24.52 1.75
CA THR A 188 1.09 24.90 2.66
C THR A 188 2.27 23.94 2.65
N GLY A 189 2.16 22.76 2.03
CA GLY A 189 3.13 21.68 2.16
C GLY A 189 3.05 20.91 3.48
N SER A 190 2.06 21.20 4.34
CA SER A 190 1.80 20.47 5.59
C SER A 190 0.32 20.08 5.67
N PRO A 191 -0.02 18.82 6.02
CA PRO A 191 -1.41 18.42 6.17
C PRO A 191 -2.09 19.03 7.41
N ASN A 192 -1.30 19.53 8.38
CA ASN A 192 -1.80 20.01 9.66
C ASN A 192 -2.60 21.32 9.52
N GLY A 193 -3.60 21.49 10.39
CA GLY A 193 -4.44 22.69 10.48
C GLY A 193 -5.35 22.64 11.71
N ASP A 194 -6.07 23.74 11.94
CA ASP A 194 -6.95 23.88 13.11
C ASP A 194 -8.04 22.80 13.14
N GLY A 195 -8.27 22.21 14.32
CA GLY A 195 -9.28 21.17 14.53
C GLY A 195 -8.89 19.77 14.04
N LEU A 196 -7.70 19.59 13.45
CA LEU A 196 -7.19 18.29 13.03
C LEU A 196 -6.25 17.68 14.08
N VAL A 197 -6.22 16.35 14.14
CA VAL A 197 -5.16 15.65 14.87
C VAL A 197 -3.83 15.94 14.18
N ASN A 198 -2.79 16.16 14.98
CA ASN A 198 -1.47 16.42 14.43
C ASN A 198 -0.95 15.19 13.67
N TRP A 199 -0.77 15.35 12.37
CA TRP A 199 -0.08 14.40 11.50
C TRP A 199 1.44 14.61 11.64
N PRO A 200 2.16 13.64 12.22
CA PRO A 200 3.59 13.78 12.44
C PRO A 200 4.35 13.79 11.11
N LYS A 201 5.36 14.66 11.01
CA LYS A 201 6.36 14.56 9.94
C LYS A 201 7.11 13.23 10.07
N TYR A 202 7.25 12.51 8.97
CA TYR A 202 7.98 11.25 8.92
C TYR A 202 9.49 11.55 9.00
N GLY A 203 10.16 10.98 10.00
CA GLY A 203 11.55 11.28 10.32
C GLY A 203 12.30 10.05 10.82
N GLU A 204 13.30 10.24 11.68
CA GLU A 204 14.07 9.14 12.28
C GLU A 204 13.19 8.20 13.12
N GLU A 205 12.17 8.74 13.78
CA GLU A 205 11.20 7.96 14.56
C GLU A 205 10.17 7.20 13.69
N GLU A 206 10.23 7.37 12.36
CA GLU A 206 9.35 6.69 11.39
C GLU A 206 7.85 6.81 11.72
N LYS A 207 7.45 7.95 12.28
CA LYS A 207 6.07 8.23 12.68
C LYS A 207 5.16 8.42 11.47
N TYR A 208 3.98 7.83 11.53
CA TYR A 208 2.94 7.96 10.51
C TYR A 208 1.57 8.19 11.15
N LEU A 209 0.60 8.66 10.38
CA LEU A 209 -0.78 8.81 10.86
C LEU A 209 -1.62 7.60 10.45
N SER A 210 -2.19 6.90 11.43
CA SER A 210 -3.26 5.95 11.20
C SER A 210 -4.57 6.72 11.03
N LEU A 211 -5.24 6.53 9.88
CA LEU A 211 -6.48 7.20 9.51
C LEU A 211 -7.63 6.18 9.58
N ASP A 212 -8.41 6.23 10.65
CA ASP A 212 -9.66 5.47 10.78
C ASP A 212 -10.83 6.41 11.08
N LEU A 213 -12.06 5.95 10.85
CA LEU A 213 -13.30 6.66 11.05
C LEU A 213 -13.45 7.17 12.49
N LYS A 214 -13.02 6.35 13.46
CA LYS A 214 -13.22 6.62 14.90
C LYS A 214 -12.09 7.42 15.53
N GLU A 215 -10.86 7.19 15.07
CA GLU A 215 -9.68 7.80 15.65
C GLU A 215 -8.60 8.01 14.59
N GLN A 216 -7.88 9.12 14.74
CA GLN A 216 -6.64 9.35 14.02
C GLN A 216 -5.52 9.34 15.05
N VAL A 217 -4.58 8.39 14.91
CA VAL A 217 -3.56 8.14 15.92
C VAL A 217 -2.19 8.04 15.26
N SER A 218 -1.17 8.55 15.95
CA SER A 218 0.21 8.42 15.49
C SER A 218 0.70 6.99 15.73
N GLY A 219 1.08 6.31 14.65
CA GLY A 219 1.84 5.06 14.69
C GLY A 219 3.33 5.32 14.44
N HIS A 220 4.14 4.27 14.56
CA HIS A 220 5.56 4.30 14.21
C HIS A 220 5.95 3.04 13.44
N SER A 221 6.97 3.13 12.60
CA SER A 221 7.60 1.98 11.93
C SER A 221 6.60 1.09 11.17
N LEU A 222 5.87 1.69 10.21
CA LEU A 222 4.84 1.03 9.41
C LEU A 222 5.31 -0.33 8.87
N LYS A 223 4.68 -1.42 9.35
CA LYS A 223 4.93 -2.81 8.92
C LYS A 223 6.42 -3.22 8.92
N LYS A 224 7.22 -2.70 9.86
CA LYS A 224 8.68 -2.87 9.91
C LYS A 224 9.17 -4.31 9.76
N ASP A 225 8.57 -5.26 10.47
CA ASP A 225 9.01 -6.68 10.39
C ASP A 225 8.82 -7.26 8.99
N ARG A 226 7.70 -6.92 8.34
CA ARG A 226 7.40 -7.34 6.96
C ARG A 226 8.29 -6.63 5.95
N PHE A 227 8.58 -5.36 6.18
CA PHE A 227 9.53 -4.59 5.38
C PHE A 227 10.94 -5.19 5.44
N VAL A 228 11.46 -5.47 6.64
CA VAL A 228 12.78 -6.11 6.83
C VAL A 228 12.81 -7.48 6.17
N PHE A 229 11.76 -8.28 6.34
CA PHE A 229 11.66 -9.57 5.68
C PHE A 229 11.75 -9.45 4.15
N LEU A 230 10.93 -8.60 3.53
CA LEU A 230 10.86 -8.47 2.07
C LEU A 230 12.11 -7.82 1.47
N THR A 231 12.80 -6.95 2.21
CA THR A 231 13.93 -6.16 1.69
C THR A 231 15.30 -6.72 2.04
N GLN A 232 15.42 -7.52 3.09
CA GLN A 232 16.70 -8.06 3.56
C GLN A 232 16.66 -9.58 3.60
N THR A 233 15.80 -10.17 4.43
CA THR A 233 15.79 -11.61 4.68
C THR A 233 15.46 -12.42 3.43
N LEU A 234 14.49 -11.96 2.64
CA LEU A 234 14.02 -12.63 1.44
C LEU A 234 15.12 -12.67 0.36
N PRO A 235 15.71 -11.55 -0.08
CA PRO A 235 16.86 -11.55 -1.00
C PRO A 235 18.04 -12.40 -0.54
N GLU A 236 18.42 -12.32 0.75
CA GLU A 236 19.53 -13.11 1.29
C GLU A 236 19.29 -14.62 1.20
N LYS A 237 18.05 -15.06 1.44
CA LYS A 237 17.68 -16.47 1.35
C LYS A 237 17.65 -16.96 -0.09
N ILE A 238 17.19 -16.13 -1.04
CA ILE A 238 17.21 -16.45 -2.47
C ILE A 238 18.66 -16.67 -2.92
N LYS A 239 19.56 -15.73 -2.61
CA LYS A 239 20.98 -15.84 -2.94
C LYS A 239 21.62 -17.13 -2.42
N LYS A 240 21.34 -17.49 -1.16
CA LYS A 240 21.83 -18.74 -0.56
C LYS A 240 21.26 -20.01 -1.21
N LEU A 241 20.07 -19.95 -1.81
CA LEU A 241 19.50 -21.07 -2.55
C LEU A 241 20.17 -21.21 -3.92
N GLU A 242 20.38 -20.10 -4.63
CA GLU A 242 21.09 -20.07 -5.92
C GLU A 242 22.51 -20.64 -5.79
N GLU A 243 23.27 -20.19 -4.78
CA GLU A 243 24.63 -20.68 -4.51
C GLU A 243 24.68 -22.20 -4.23
N LYS A 244 23.66 -22.74 -3.54
CA LYS A 244 23.57 -24.18 -3.25
C LYS A 244 23.25 -25.03 -4.48
N VAL A 245 22.42 -24.51 -5.38
CA VAL A 245 22.08 -25.19 -6.63
C VAL A 245 23.32 -25.25 -7.52
N GLU A 246 24.04 -24.14 -7.68
CA GLU A 246 25.29 -24.11 -8.46
C GLU A 246 26.38 -25.06 -7.90
N HIS A 247 26.48 -25.20 -6.58
CA HIS A 247 27.42 -26.14 -5.95
C HIS A 247 27.00 -27.62 -6.05
N SER A 248 25.74 -27.90 -6.36
CA SER A 248 25.23 -29.28 -6.52
C SER A 248 25.31 -29.81 -7.95
N GLU A 249 25.55 -28.93 -8.92
CA GLU A 249 25.69 -29.26 -10.36
C GLU A 249 27.16 -29.38 -10.81
N LEU A 250 28.13 -29.17 -9.90
CA LEU A 250 29.58 -29.36 -10.09
C LEU A 250 30.06 -30.66 -9.42
#